data_AF-A0A269Z1U0-F1
#
_entry.id   AF-A0A269Z1U0-F1
#
_cell.length_a   1.000
_cell.length_b   1.000
_cell.length_c   1.000
_cell.angle_alpha   90.00
_cell.angle_beta   90.00
_cell.angle_gamma   90.00
#
_symmetry.space_group_name_H-M   'P 1'
#
loop_
_entity.id
_entity.type
_entity.pdbx_description
1 polymer ?
#
loop_
_entity_poly.entity_id
_entity_poly.type
_entity_poly.pdbx_seq_one_letter_code
_entity_poly.pdbx_strand_id
1 'polypeptide(L)' 'MGQLQQSIDNYQDVEQSVDYTDADTSKQSAYTNAVHQAQNTLDKDLGHDLTQSEVEQAIENVNHAKQELN' A
#
# COMPACT_ATOMS: atom_id res chain seq x y z
N MET A 1 -5.54 -10.84 5.59
CA MET A 1 -4.08 -10.62 5.42
C MET A 1 -3.58 -10.90 4.01
N GLY A 2 -4.02 -11.97 3.33
CA GLY A 2 -3.56 -12.27 1.96
C GLY A 2 -3.74 -11.13 0.94
N GLN A 3 -4.87 -10.40 0.99
CA GLN A 3 -5.07 -9.22 0.12
C GLN A 3 -4.13 -8.05 0.44
N LEU A 4 -3.83 -7.82 1.73
CA LEU A 4 -2.90 -6.78 2.14
C LEU A 4 -1.49 -7.09 1.65
N GLN A 5 -1.07 -8.35 1.81
CA GLN A 5 0.21 -8.83 1.30
C GLN A 5 0.31 -8.72 -0.22
N GLN A 6 -0.73 -9.11 -0.96
CA GLN A 6 -0.79 -8.91 -2.40
C GLN A 6 -0.73 -7.43 -2.80
N SER A 7 -1.31 -6.53 -2.01
CA SER A 7 -1.26 -5.08 -2.27
C SER A 7 0.16 -4.53 -2.11
N ILE A 8 0.89 -5.02 -1.10
CA ILE A 8 2.30 -4.68 -0.85
C ILE A 8 3.22 -5.29 -1.91
N ASP A 9 2.99 -6.53 -2.32
CA ASP A 9 3.78 -7.17 -3.38
C ASP A 9 3.59 -6.43 -4.70
N ASN A 10 2.34 -6.05 -5.03
CA ASN A 10 2.05 -5.21 -6.19
C ASN A 10 2.69 -3.83 -6.12
N TYR A 11 3.00 -3.32 -4.93
CA TYR A 11 3.65 -2.02 -4.82
C TYR A 11 5.05 -2.02 -5.42
N GLN A 12 5.85 -3.07 -5.22
CA GLN A 12 7.17 -3.12 -5.86
C GLN A 12 7.08 -3.12 -7.39
N ASP A 13 6.01 -3.72 -7.93
CA ASP A 13 5.74 -3.70 -9.38
C ASP A 13 5.27 -2.32 -9.84
N VAL A 14 4.39 -1.66 -9.08
CA VAL A 14 3.89 -0.31 -9.40
C VAL A 14 5.00 0.73 -9.24
N GLU A 15 5.85 0.66 -8.23
CA GLU A 15 6.98 1.59 -8.00
C GLU A 15 8.01 1.52 -9.15
N GLN A 16 8.16 0.34 -9.75
CA GLN A 16 8.99 0.14 -10.95
C GLN A 16 8.28 0.45 -12.26
N SER A 17 6.96 0.70 -12.23
CA SER A 17 6.18 1.01 -13.42
C SER A 17 6.36 2.46 -13.84
N VAL A 18 6.14 2.71 -15.13
CA VAL A 18 6.22 4.06 -15.69
C VAL A 18 5.17 4.97 -15.02
N ASP A 19 3.97 4.47 -14.76
CA ASP A 19 2.88 5.20 -14.10
C ASP A 19 3.32 5.83 -12.77
N TYR A 20 4.09 5.11 -11.96
CA TYR A 20 4.64 5.68 -10.73
C TYR A 20 5.76 6.69 -11.01
N THR A 21 6.72 6.34 -11.86
CA THR A 21 7.87 7.22 -12.15
C THR A 21 7.49 8.53 -12.86
N ASP A 22 6.39 8.51 -13.62
CA ASP A 22 5.86 9.67 -14.36
C ASP A 22 4.84 10.47 -13.53
N ALA A 23 4.27 9.87 -12.47
CA ALA A 23 3.37 10.56 -11.56
C ALA A 23 4.05 11.69 -10.78
N ASP A 24 3.26 12.64 -10.31
CA ASP A 24 3.74 13.72 -9.45
C ASP A 24 4.40 13.18 -8.17
N THR A 25 5.44 13.87 -7.70
CA THR A 25 6.18 13.48 -6.49
C THR A 25 5.28 13.38 -5.24
N SER A 26 4.19 14.16 -5.19
CA SER A 26 3.17 14.07 -4.14
C SER A 26 2.39 12.76 -4.21
N LYS A 27 1.96 12.33 -5.41
CA LYS A 27 1.25 11.07 -5.67
C LYS A 27 2.16 9.86 -5.38
N GLN A 28 3.40 9.91 -5.85
CA GLN A 28 4.44 8.93 -5.53
C GLN A 28 4.61 8.75 -4.01
N SER A 29 4.77 9.86 -3.30
CA SER A 29 4.93 9.86 -1.85
C SER A 29 3.68 9.34 -1.13
N ALA A 30 2.48 9.70 -1.60
CA ALA A 30 1.22 9.22 -1.04
C ALA A 30 1.10 7.69 -1.18
N TYR A 31 1.41 7.15 -2.35
CA TYR A 31 1.37 5.72 -2.60
C TYR A 31 2.39 4.94 -1.76
N THR A 32 3.65 5.38 -1.76
CA THR A 32 4.70 4.77 -0.94
C THR A 32 4.37 4.78 0.54
N ASN A 33 3.82 5.89 1.05
CA ASN A 33 3.44 5.99 2.45
C ASN A 33 2.25 5.07 2.79
N ALA A 34 1.26 4.96 1.90
CA ALA A 34 0.14 4.03 2.07
C ALA A 34 0.63 2.57 2.14
N VAL A 35 1.61 2.20 1.31
CA VAL A 35 2.16 0.84 1.31
C VAL A 35 3.02 0.59 2.54
N HIS A 36 3.86 1.54 2.94
CA HIS A 36 4.60 1.45 4.19
C HIS A 36 3.68 1.28 5.40
N GLN A 37 2.52 1.95 5.42
CA GLN A 37 1.52 1.73 6.46
C GLN A 37 0.93 0.32 6.38
N ALA A 38 0.54 -0.14 5.19
CA ALA A 38 0.08 -1.51 4.97
C ALA A 38 1.10 -2.56 5.44
N GLN A 39 2.38 -2.34 5.18
CA GLN A 39 3.45 -3.24 5.55
C GLN A 39 3.72 -3.23 7.05
N ASN A 40 3.72 -2.05 7.69
CA ASN A 40 3.78 -1.96 9.15
C ASN A 40 2.57 -2.62 9.83
N THR A 41 1.38 -2.51 9.24
CA THR A 41 0.18 -3.20 9.70
C THR A 41 0.41 -4.70 9.60
N LEU A 42 0.81 -5.23 8.44
CA LEU A 42 1.10 -6.65 8.24
C LEU A 42 2.19 -7.18 9.20
N ASP A 43 3.26 -6.41 9.42
CA ASP A 43 4.35 -6.79 10.34
C ASP A 43 3.90 -6.82 11.81
N LYS A 44 2.91 -5.99 12.20
CA LYS A 44 2.32 -6.04 13.55
C LYS A 44 1.54 -7.33 13.83
N ASP A 45 1.12 -8.06 12.78
CA ASP A 45 0.49 -9.37 12.90
C ASP A 45 1.40 -10.41 13.57
N LEU A 46 2.72 -10.19 13.59
CA LEU A 46 3.71 -11.07 14.22
C LEU A 46 3.61 -11.13 15.76
N GLY A 47 2.67 -10.41 16.39
CA GLY A 47 2.44 -10.47 17.83
C GLY A 47 1.20 -9.76 18.40
N HIS A 48 0.41 -9.05 17.57
CA HIS A 48 -0.90 -8.51 17.94
C HIS A 48 -1.93 -8.93 16.89
N ASP A 49 -3.11 -9.38 17.33
CA ASP A 49 -4.24 -9.66 16.45
C ASP A 49 -4.61 -8.40 15.66
N LEU A 50 -4.17 -8.35 14.40
CA LEU A 50 -4.62 -7.33 13.46
C LEU A 50 -6.13 -7.40 13.33
N THR A 51 -6.79 -6.26 13.51
CA THR A 51 -8.23 -6.21 13.27
C THR A 51 -8.50 -6.19 11.77
N GLN A 52 -9.59 -6.84 11.34
CA GLN A 52 -10.01 -6.81 9.95
C GLN A 52 -10.16 -5.38 9.43
N SER A 53 -10.61 -4.45 10.28
CA SER A 53 -10.76 -3.04 9.94
C SER A 53 -9.43 -2.35 9.60
N GLU A 54 -8.34 -2.66 10.33
CA GLU A 54 -7.02 -2.10 10.02
C GLU A 54 -6.47 -2.62 8.69
N VAL A 55 -6.70 -3.90 8.42
CA VAL A 55 -6.32 -4.54 7.16
C VAL A 55 -7.11 -3.92 6.00
N GLU A 56 -8.42 -3.75 6.14
CA GLU A 56 -9.28 -3.12 5.13
C GLU A 56 -8.89 -1.66 4.88
N GLN A 57 -8.66 -0.88 5.94
CA GLN A 57 -8.23 0.52 5.82
C GLN A 57 -6.89 0.65 5.08
N ALA A 58 -5.94 -0.24 5.37
CA ALA A 58 -4.65 -0.24 4.71
C ALA A 58 -4.77 -0.63 3.22
N ILE A 59 -5.60 -1.62 2.89
CA ILE A 59 -5.90 -1.99 1.49
C ILE A 59 -6.55 -0.82 0.75
N GLU A 60 -7.54 -0.15 1.35
CA GLU A 60 -8.21 1.01 0.76
C GLU A 60 -7.23 2.15 0.49
N ASN A 61 -6.36 2.48 1.45
CA ASN A 61 -5.37 3.55 1.28
C ASN A 61 -4.41 3.26 0.12
N VAL A 62 -3.92 2.02 0.01
CA VAL A 62 -3.03 1.60 -1.09
C VAL A 62 -3.77 1.67 -2.43
N ASN A 63 -5.01 1.19 -2.49
CA ASN A 63 -5.80 1.23 -3.73
C ASN A 63 -6.14 2.67 -4.16
N HIS A 64 -6.51 3.53 -3.21
CA HIS A 64 -6.81 4.94 -3.49
C HIS A 64 -5.57 5.66 -4.02
N ALA A 65 -4.43 5.52 -3.34
CA ALA A 65 -3.19 6.14 -3.79
C ALA A 65 -2.71 5.56 -5.14
N LYS A 66 -2.94 4.26 -5.41
CA LYS A 66 -2.67 3.65 -6.72
C LYS A 66 -3.53 4.26 -7.82
N GLN A 67 -4.82 4.49 -7.54
CA GLN A 67 -5.73 5.14 -8.49
C GLN A 67 -5.32 6.59 -8.76
N GLU A 68 -4.77 7.28 -7.77
CA GLU A 68 -4.27 8.64 -7.92
C GLU A 68 -2.95 8.75 -8.71
N LEU A 69 -2.19 7.67 -8.91
CA LEU A 69 -0.94 7.71 -9.69
C LEU A 69 -1.19 7.97 -11.18
N ASN A 70 -2.26 7.40 -11.76
CA ASN A 70 -2.71 7.67 -13.14
C ASN A 70 -3.75 8.80 -13.21
#